data_AF-Q6LGB4-F1
#
_entry.id   AF-Q6LGB4-F1
#
_cell.length_a   1.000
_cell.length_b   1.000
_cell.length_c   1.000
_cell.angle_alpha   90.00
_cell.angle_beta   90.00
_cell.angle_gamma   90.00
#
_symmetry.space_group_name_H-M   'P 1'
#
loop_
_entity.id
_entity.type
_entity.pdbx_description
1 polymer ?
#
loop_
_entity_poly.entity_id
_entity_poly.type
_entity_poly.pdbx_seq_one_letter_code
_entity_poly.pdbx_strand_id
1 'polypeptide(L)'
;MKTLHVKGKSTGRNDLVIEDSEGERKFSGSAYRETMDRGFHHGTLLLNADLGRLANYLHPDPKKLQAKGIKSVRSRVANLNEINPDINHDNVCSAIINAFFQHYGETVEPEYISPNSLPDLPDFTQKFEHQSSWQWNFGNTPEFMHTLSERFTWGGVELHLDIKKAHIIKAKIFTDSLNPDPLEMLTEALIDQPYKISTFNKIINETAEAFPKNAKELAELQVWLTTAVA
;
A
#
# COMPACT_ATOMS: atom_id res chain seq x y z
N MET A 1 -4.33 -19.63 -20.14
CA MET A 1 -3.36 -20.44 -19.35
C MET A 1 -3.07 -21.81 -19.96
N LYS A 2 -4.08 -22.64 -20.30
CA LYS A 2 -3.83 -23.96 -20.92
C LYS A 2 -2.97 -23.90 -22.19
N THR A 3 -3.21 -22.91 -23.05
CA THR A 3 -2.42 -22.62 -24.26
C THR A 3 -0.97 -22.21 -23.98
N LEU A 4 -0.68 -21.78 -22.75
CA LEU A 4 0.66 -21.45 -22.26
C LEU A 4 1.25 -22.59 -21.42
N HIS A 5 0.69 -23.79 -21.49
CA HIS A 5 1.12 -24.98 -20.75
C HIS A 5 1.08 -24.83 -19.22
N VAL A 6 0.30 -23.88 -18.70
CA VAL A 6 0.07 -23.72 -17.26
C VAL A 6 -1.25 -24.39 -16.88
N LYS A 7 -1.18 -25.40 -16.02
CA LYS A 7 -2.34 -26.08 -15.43
C LYS A 7 -2.72 -25.39 -14.11
N GLY A 8 -3.60 -24.40 -14.20
CA GLY A 8 -4.17 -23.72 -13.02
C GLY A 8 -5.64 -24.09 -12.80
N LYS A 9 -6.10 -23.96 -11.56
CA LYS A 9 -7.52 -24.06 -11.17
C LYS A 9 -7.95 -22.83 -10.38
N SER A 10 -9.25 -22.50 -10.42
CA SER A 10 -9.81 -21.51 -9.50
C SER A 10 -9.99 -22.12 -8.11
N THR A 11 -9.78 -21.30 -7.08
CA THR A 11 -10.03 -21.67 -5.68
C THR A 11 -10.66 -20.50 -4.93
N GLY A 12 -11.55 -20.82 -3.99
CA GLY A 12 -12.35 -19.81 -3.29
C GLY A 12 -13.16 -18.95 -4.27
N ARG A 13 -13.23 -17.64 -4.00
CA ARG A 13 -13.97 -16.69 -4.83
C ARG A 13 -13.10 -15.93 -5.83
N ASN A 14 -11.81 -15.77 -5.54
CA ASN A 14 -10.99 -14.73 -6.17
C ASN A 14 -9.65 -15.25 -6.72
N ASP A 15 -9.26 -16.49 -6.43
CA ASP A 15 -7.88 -16.93 -6.61
C ASP A 15 -7.74 -17.95 -7.74
N LEU A 16 -6.63 -17.88 -8.49
CA LEU A 16 -6.17 -18.99 -9.32
C LEU A 16 -4.86 -19.54 -8.75
N VAL A 17 -4.79 -20.86 -8.65
CA VAL A 17 -3.67 -21.60 -8.07
C VAL A 17 -3.13 -22.65 -9.02
N ILE A 18 -1.84 -22.92 -8.89
CA ILE A 18 -1.19 -24.14 -9.38
C ILE A 18 -1.12 -25.14 -8.23
N GLU A 19 -1.17 -26.42 -8.58
CA GLU A 19 -0.84 -27.51 -7.67
C GLU A 19 0.51 -28.10 -8.06
N ASP A 20 1.41 -28.22 -7.09
CA ASP A 20 2.66 -28.93 -7.24
C ASP A 20 2.94 -29.79 -6.00
N SER A 21 4.15 -30.35 -5.91
CA SER A 21 4.58 -31.20 -4.80
C SER A 21 4.57 -30.51 -3.43
N GLU A 22 4.57 -29.18 -3.38
CA GLU A 22 4.53 -28.37 -2.15
C GLU A 22 3.10 -27.90 -1.80
N GLY A 23 2.12 -28.26 -2.63
CA GLY A 23 0.69 -27.99 -2.46
C GLY A 23 0.18 -26.86 -3.35
N GLU A 24 -0.91 -26.21 -2.92
CA GLU A 24 -1.49 -25.09 -3.68
C GLU A 24 -0.65 -23.81 -3.50
N ARG A 25 -0.30 -23.19 -4.62
CA ARG A 25 0.34 -21.87 -4.69
C ARG A 25 -0.42 -20.96 -5.63
N LYS A 26 -0.74 -19.74 -5.17
CA LYS A 26 -1.50 -18.73 -5.91
C LYS A 26 -0.63 -18.02 -6.93
N PHE A 27 -1.09 -17.94 -8.16
CA PHE A 27 -0.44 -17.14 -9.21
C PHE A 27 -1.32 -15.96 -9.69
N SER A 28 -2.57 -15.88 -9.24
CA SER A 28 -3.51 -14.81 -9.60
C SER A 28 -4.48 -14.52 -8.47
N GLY A 29 -4.77 -13.24 -8.25
CA GLY A 29 -5.86 -12.78 -7.39
C GLY A 29 -6.78 -11.83 -8.15
N SER A 30 -8.07 -11.91 -7.85
CA SER A 30 -9.13 -11.14 -8.50
C SER A 30 -9.89 -10.25 -7.53
N ALA A 31 -10.47 -9.17 -8.07
CA ALA A 31 -11.49 -8.37 -7.41
C ALA A 31 -12.53 -7.89 -8.43
N TYR A 32 -13.68 -7.47 -7.92
CA TYR A 32 -14.86 -7.17 -8.70
C TYR A 32 -15.46 -5.85 -8.22
N ARG A 33 -16.04 -5.10 -9.14
CA ARG A 33 -16.89 -3.96 -8.82
C ARG A 33 -18.09 -3.95 -9.74
N GLU A 34 -19.25 -3.76 -9.14
CA GLU A 34 -20.54 -3.72 -9.82
C GLU A 34 -21.23 -2.39 -9.52
N THR A 35 -21.88 -1.84 -10.54
CA THR A 35 -22.88 -0.76 -10.45
C THR A 35 -24.23 -1.32 -10.89
N MET A 36 -25.26 -0.48 -10.98
CA MET A 36 -26.59 -0.92 -11.38
C MET A 36 -26.64 -1.55 -12.77
N ASP A 37 -25.80 -1.09 -13.70
CA ASP A 37 -25.85 -1.44 -15.13
C ASP A 37 -24.56 -2.07 -15.67
N ARG A 38 -23.48 -2.12 -14.86
CA ARG A 38 -22.15 -2.55 -15.32
C ARG A 38 -21.39 -3.29 -14.24
N GLY A 39 -20.50 -4.18 -14.65
CA GLY A 39 -19.53 -4.83 -13.78
C GLY A 39 -18.17 -4.88 -14.44
N PHE A 40 -17.11 -4.85 -13.64
CA PHE A 40 -15.78 -5.21 -14.12
C PHE A 40 -15.13 -6.21 -13.18
N HIS A 41 -14.49 -7.20 -13.78
CA HIS A 41 -13.61 -8.16 -13.12
C HIS A 41 -12.18 -7.83 -13.54
N HIS A 42 -11.33 -7.56 -12.55
CA HIS A 42 -9.90 -7.41 -12.78
C HIS A 42 -9.12 -8.39 -11.91
N GLY A 43 -7.92 -8.72 -12.35
CA GLY A 43 -7.03 -9.61 -11.62
C GLY A 43 -5.57 -9.42 -11.99
N THR A 44 -4.72 -10.18 -11.35
CA THR A 44 -3.27 -10.17 -11.54
C THR A 44 -2.78 -11.53 -12.03
N LEU A 45 -1.65 -11.56 -12.73
CA LEU A 45 -0.90 -12.79 -12.98
C LEU A 45 0.55 -12.57 -12.57
N LEU A 46 1.05 -13.40 -11.65
CA LEU A 46 2.45 -13.39 -11.23
C LEU A 46 3.29 -14.10 -12.29
N LEU A 47 3.89 -13.33 -13.21
CA LEU A 47 4.70 -13.91 -14.29
C LEU A 47 6.12 -14.21 -13.81
N ASN A 48 6.79 -13.17 -13.29
CA ASN A 48 8.16 -13.19 -12.78
C ASN A 48 8.36 -12.02 -11.79
N ALA A 49 7.45 -11.88 -10.83
CA ALA A 49 7.53 -10.83 -9.82
C ALA A 49 8.61 -11.15 -8.78
N ASP A 50 9.23 -10.11 -8.20
CA ASP A 50 10.10 -10.28 -7.04
C ASP A 50 9.25 -10.60 -5.80
N LEU A 51 9.13 -11.91 -5.51
CA LEU A 51 8.31 -12.40 -4.39
C LEU A 51 8.88 -11.99 -3.03
N GLY A 52 10.18 -11.71 -2.93
CA GLY A 52 10.81 -11.19 -1.72
C GLY A 52 10.35 -9.77 -1.43
N ARG A 53 10.41 -8.88 -2.43
CA ARG A 53 9.88 -7.51 -2.30
C ARG A 53 8.37 -7.49 -2.06
N LEU A 54 7.62 -8.35 -2.75
CA LEU A 54 6.18 -8.50 -2.53
C LEU A 54 5.88 -8.85 -1.07
N ALA A 55 6.58 -9.83 -0.51
CA ALA A 55 6.42 -10.22 0.90
C ALA A 55 6.80 -9.07 1.85
N ASN A 56 7.87 -8.34 1.56
CA ASN A 56 8.32 -7.22 2.39
C ASN A 56 7.28 -6.09 2.46
N TYR A 57 6.69 -5.70 1.32
CA TYR A 57 5.69 -4.62 1.32
C TYR A 57 4.31 -5.04 1.85
N LEU A 58 3.99 -6.34 1.83
CA LEU A 58 2.69 -6.87 2.29
C LEU A 58 2.72 -7.41 3.74
N HIS A 59 3.88 -7.42 4.39
CA HIS A 59 4.03 -7.79 5.80
C HIS A 59 4.34 -6.56 6.67
N PRO A 60 3.35 -5.69 6.95
CA PRO A 60 3.53 -4.65 7.94
C PRO A 60 3.72 -5.29 9.33
N ASP A 61 4.53 -4.64 10.17
CA ASP A 61 4.72 -5.06 11.57
C ASP A 61 3.37 -5.04 12.30
N PRO A 62 2.84 -6.20 12.74
CA PRO A 62 1.53 -6.28 13.38
C PRO A 62 1.44 -5.48 14.68
N LYS A 63 2.58 -5.22 15.35
CA LYS A 63 2.62 -4.48 16.61
C LYS A 63 2.36 -2.99 16.41
N LYS A 64 2.55 -2.48 15.20
CA LYS A 64 2.48 -1.04 14.89
C LYS A 64 1.10 -0.57 14.49
N LEU A 65 0.25 -1.42 13.91
CA LEU A 65 -1.01 -0.97 13.30
C LEU A 65 -2.20 -1.85 13.70
N GLN A 66 -3.07 -1.30 14.54
CA GLN A 66 -4.37 -1.90 14.86
C GLN A 66 -5.49 -1.21 14.07
N ALA A 67 -5.77 -1.69 12.86
CA ALA A 67 -6.79 -1.11 11.97
C ALA A 67 -8.07 -1.97 11.90
N LYS A 68 -9.23 -1.30 11.77
CA LYS A 68 -10.56 -1.94 11.64
C LYS A 68 -10.96 -2.33 10.20
N GLY A 69 -10.00 -2.45 9.29
CA GLY A 69 -10.25 -2.74 7.86
C GLY A 69 -10.39 -4.23 7.52
N ILE A 70 -10.76 -4.50 6.26
CA ILE A 70 -10.73 -5.87 5.70
C ILE A 70 -9.28 -6.34 5.67
N LYS A 71 -8.98 -7.42 6.40
CA LYS A 71 -7.63 -7.99 6.44
C LYS A 71 -7.36 -8.75 5.14
N SER A 72 -6.18 -8.54 4.57
CA SER A 72 -5.69 -9.34 3.44
C SER A 72 -5.61 -10.82 3.82
N VAL A 73 -6.19 -11.70 3.01
CA VAL A 73 -6.02 -13.15 3.14
C VAL A 73 -4.63 -13.51 2.62
N ARG A 74 -3.79 -14.07 3.50
CA ARG A 74 -2.45 -14.51 3.13
C ARG A 74 -2.51 -15.86 2.42
N SER A 75 -1.89 -15.93 1.25
CA SER A 75 -1.75 -17.17 0.48
C SER A 75 -0.29 -17.32 0.08
N ARG A 76 0.20 -18.57 0.03
CA ARG A 76 1.48 -18.86 -0.64
C ARG A 76 1.32 -18.56 -2.12
N VAL A 77 2.33 -17.92 -2.71
CA VAL A 77 2.30 -17.49 -4.11
C VAL A 77 3.43 -18.14 -4.92
N ALA A 78 3.26 -18.20 -6.23
CA ALA A 78 4.27 -18.68 -7.18
C ALA A 78 4.25 -17.84 -8.45
N ASN A 79 5.42 -17.68 -9.07
CA ASN A 79 5.51 -17.11 -10.40
C ASN A 79 5.26 -18.17 -11.47
N LEU A 80 4.64 -17.77 -12.57
CA LEU A 80 4.33 -18.66 -13.68
C LEU A 80 5.58 -19.10 -14.46
N ASN A 81 6.66 -18.33 -14.42
CA ASN A 81 7.92 -18.71 -15.07
C ASN A 81 8.62 -19.92 -14.41
N GLU A 82 8.25 -20.25 -13.17
CA GLU A 82 8.68 -21.49 -12.51
C GLU A 82 8.10 -22.74 -13.19
N ILE A 83 6.96 -22.58 -13.88
CA ILE A 83 6.22 -23.67 -14.54
C ILE A 83 6.49 -23.67 -16.04
N ASN A 84 6.51 -22.49 -16.64
CA ASN A 84 6.86 -22.30 -18.04
C ASN A 84 7.92 -21.19 -18.15
N PRO A 85 9.21 -21.53 -18.29
CA PRO A 85 10.30 -20.55 -18.37
C PRO A 85 10.17 -19.55 -19.51
N ASP A 86 9.45 -19.90 -20.59
CA ASP A 86 9.25 -19.03 -21.76
C ASP A 86 8.11 -18.01 -21.55
N ILE A 87 7.41 -18.04 -20.41
CA ILE A 87 6.30 -17.12 -20.15
C ILE A 87 6.78 -15.68 -20.03
N ASN A 88 6.08 -14.76 -20.68
CA ASN A 88 6.37 -13.34 -20.62
C ASN A 88 5.08 -12.53 -20.78
N HIS A 89 5.18 -11.21 -20.66
CA HIS A 89 4.00 -10.34 -20.74
C HIS A 89 3.25 -10.47 -22.08
N ASP A 90 3.98 -10.50 -23.19
CA ASP A 90 3.40 -10.45 -24.53
C ASP A 90 2.68 -11.75 -24.89
N ASN A 91 3.25 -12.91 -24.55
CA ASN A 91 2.60 -14.18 -24.81
C ASN A 91 1.38 -14.40 -23.90
N VAL A 92 1.39 -13.87 -22.68
CA VAL A 92 0.23 -13.86 -21.79
C VAL A 92 -0.87 -12.97 -22.34
N CYS A 93 -0.54 -11.74 -22.76
CA CYS A 93 -1.51 -10.83 -23.37
C CYS A 93 -2.12 -11.44 -24.63
N SER A 94 -1.29 -12.00 -25.52
CA SER A 94 -1.75 -12.67 -26.74
C SER A 94 -2.68 -13.85 -26.43
N ALA A 95 -2.35 -14.67 -25.43
CA ALA A 95 -3.19 -15.79 -25.03
C ALA A 95 -4.54 -15.35 -24.43
N ILE A 96 -4.57 -14.24 -23.67
CA ILE A 96 -5.80 -13.68 -23.11
C ILE A 96 -6.67 -13.08 -24.22
N ILE A 97 -6.08 -12.28 -25.13
CA ILE A 97 -6.78 -11.68 -26.27
C ILE A 97 -7.41 -12.77 -27.14
N ASN A 98 -6.63 -13.80 -27.50
CA ASN A 98 -7.14 -14.92 -28.32
C ASN A 98 -8.28 -15.67 -27.62
N ALA A 99 -8.18 -15.91 -26.31
CA ALA A 99 -9.25 -16.56 -25.56
C ALA A 99 -10.51 -15.68 -25.46
N PHE A 100 -10.33 -14.36 -25.33
CA PHE A 100 -11.42 -13.39 -25.33
C PHE A 100 -12.15 -13.37 -26.69
N PHE A 101 -11.41 -13.27 -27.79
CA PHE A 101 -11.99 -13.34 -29.15
C PHE A 101 -12.70 -14.67 -29.43
N GLN A 102 -12.11 -15.80 -29.00
CA GLN A 102 -12.77 -17.11 -29.13
C GLN A 102 -14.07 -17.20 -28.34
N HIS A 103 -14.14 -16.58 -27.16
CA HIS A 103 -15.35 -16.59 -26.33
C HIS A 103 -16.49 -15.78 -26.93
N TYR A 104 -16.18 -14.59 -27.45
CA TYR A 104 -17.19 -13.66 -28.00
C TYR A 104 -17.43 -13.82 -29.50
N GLY A 105 -16.57 -14.53 -30.22
CA GLY A 105 -16.73 -14.80 -31.66
C GLY A 105 -16.39 -13.61 -32.57
N GLU A 106 -15.72 -12.60 -32.05
CA GLU A 106 -15.36 -11.37 -32.77
C GLU A 106 -13.91 -10.99 -32.52
N THR A 107 -13.32 -10.23 -33.45
CA THR A 107 -11.95 -9.72 -33.37
C THR A 107 -11.93 -8.23 -33.67
N VAL A 108 -11.07 -7.49 -32.98
CA VAL A 108 -10.84 -6.05 -33.21
C VAL A 108 -9.35 -5.75 -33.12
N GLU A 109 -8.93 -4.66 -33.75
CA GLU A 109 -7.56 -4.17 -33.62
C GLU A 109 -7.33 -3.59 -32.21
N PRO A 110 -6.20 -3.89 -31.55
CA PRO A 110 -5.88 -3.32 -30.25
C PRO A 110 -5.69 -1.80 -30.32
N GLU A 111 -6.33 -1.08 -29.39
CA GLU A 111 -6.07 0.34 -29.16
C GLU A 111 -4.97 0.51 -28.10
N TYR A 112 -3.86 1.16 -28.49
CA TYR A 112 -2.73 1.39 -27.59
C TYR A 112 -2.85 2.72 -26.85
N ILE A 113 -2.82 2.68 -25.52
CA ILE A 113 -2.83 3.86 -24.67
C ILE A 113 -1.38 4.20 -24.27
N SER A 114 -0.91 5.38 -24.68
CA SER A 114 0.45 5.84 -24.39
C SER A 114 0.53 6.59 -23.06
N PRO A 115 1.57 6.37 -22.23
CA PRO A 115 1.80 7.16 -21.01
C PRO A 115 2.27 8.59 -21.31
N ASN A 116 2.75 8.86 -22.52
CA ASN A 116 3.29 10.17 -22.93
C ASN A 116 2.21 11.12 -23.45
N SER A 117 0.96 10.66 -23.55
CA SER A 117 -0.17 11.43 -24.02
C SER A 117 -1.37 11.18 -23.12
N LEU A 118 -2.03 12.24 -22.66
CA LEU A 118 -3.28 12.07 -21.93
C LEU A 118 -4.33 11.42 -22.85
N PRO A 119 -4.98 10.33 -22.42
CA PRO A 119 -6.06 9.71 -23.17
C PRO A 119 -7.20 10.70 -23.38
N ASP A 120 -7.77 10.71 -24.58
CA ASP A 120 -8.99 11.44 -24.89
C ASP A 120 -10.21 10.67 -24.38
N LEU A 121 -10.36 10.65 -23.05
CA LEU A 121 -11.45 10.00 -22.34
C LEU A 121 -12.19 11.02 -21.46
N PRO A 122 -13.54 10.95 -21.38
CA PRO A 122 -14.31 11.86 -20.54
C PRO A 122 -13.84 11.86 -19.08
N ASP A 123 -13.61 13.07 -18.57
CA ASP A 123 -13.15 13.35 -17.20
C ASP A 123 -11.81 12.70 -16.82
N PHE A 124 -10.97 12.33 -17.80
CA PHE A 124 -9.71 11.62 -17.52
C PHE A 124 -8.82 12.39 -16.55
N THR A 125 -8.55 13.67 -16.81
CA THR A 125 -7.69 14.50 -15.96
C THR A 125 -8.18 14.54 -14.51
N GLN A 126 -9.48 14.77 -14.30
CA GLN A 126 -10.05 14.81 -12.96
C GLN A 126 -9.97 13.45 -12.25
N LYS A 127 -10.24 12.36 -12.98
CA LYS A 127 -10.13 10.99 -12.44
C LYS A 127 -8.69 10.65 -12.10
N PHE A 128 -7.74 11.05 -12.92
CA PHE A 128 -6.31 10.86 -12.69
C PHE A 128 -5.84 11.64 -11.46
N GLU A 129 -6.13 12.94 -11.39
CA GLU A 129 -5.81 13.77 -10.21
C GLU A 129 -6.41 13.20 -8.93
N HIS A 130 -7.67 12.77 -8.97
CA HIS A 130 -8.34 12.14 -7.84
C HIS A 130 -7.63 10.83 -7.44
N GLN A 131 -7.37 9.92 -8.39
CA GLN A 131 -6.71 8.64 -8.13
C GLN A 131 -5.26 8.80 -7.65
N SER A 132 -4.57 9.87 -8.06
CA SER A 132 -3.23 10.23 -7.61
C SER A 132 -3.23 10.98 -6.28
N SER A 133 -4.36 11.53 -5.84
CA SER A 133 -4.44 12.33 -4.62
C SER A 133 -4.16 11.50 -3.37
N TRP A 134 -3.47 12.09 -2.40
CA TRP A 134 -3.25 11.48 -1.10
C TRP A 134 -4.56 11.22 -0.36
N GLN A 135 -5.54 12.12 -0.51
CA GLN A 135 -6.85 11.98 0.12
C GLN A 135 -7.59 10.72 -0.35
N TRP A 136 -7.47 10.36 -1.63
CA TRP A 136 -8.05 9.13 -2.14
C TRP A 136 -7.28 7.90 -1.67
N ASN A 137 -5.95 7.92 -1.82
CA ASN A 137 -5.10 6.76 -1.55
C ASN A 137 -4.97 6.42 -0.05
N PHE A 138 -5.04 7.43 0.83
CA PHE A 138 -4.83 7.28 2.27
C PHE A 138 -5.93 7.91 3.12
N GLY A 139 -6.59 8.96 2.66
CA GLY A 139 -7.61 9.68 3.43
C GLY A 139 -8.85 8.86 3.79
N ASN A 140 -9.09 7.75 3.09
CA ASN A 140 -10.15 6.78 3.42
C ASN A 140 -9.68 5.63 4.33
N THR A 141 -8.43 5.66 4.82
CA THR A 141 -7.93 4.64 5.74
C THR A 141 -8.84 4.57 6.97
N PRO A 142 -9.36 3.38 7.33
CA PRO A 142 -10.17 3.18 8.52
C PRO A 142 -9.46 3.67 9.78
N GLU A 143 -10.21 3.96 10.83
CA GLU A 143 -9.62 4.35 12.11
C GLU A 143 -8.62 3.29 12.60
N PHE A 144 -7.43 3.74 12.98
CA PHE A 144 -6.38 2.88 13.53
C PHE A 144 -5.58 3.61 14.59
N MET A 145 -4.99 2.82 15.50
CA MET A 145 -4.02 3.31 16.48
C MET A 145 -2.62 2.93 16.00
N HIS A 146 -1.67 3.86 16.17
CA HIS A 146 -0.25 3.63 15.92
C HIS A 146 0.56 3.99 17.16
N THR A 147 1.26 3.00 17.70
CA THR A 147 2.22 3.18 18.80
C THR A 147 3.63 3.03 18.26
N LEU A 148 4.46 4.03 18.51
CA LEU A 148 5.85 4.13 18.10
C LEU A 148 6.71 4.29 19.35
N SER A 149 7.81 3.57 19.47
CA SER A 149 8.72 3.68 20.62
C SER A 149 10.17 3.64 20.20
N GLU A 150 11.01 4.49 20.80
CA GLU A 150 12.46 4.50 20.59
C GLU A 150 13.22 4.91 21.85
N ARG A 151 14.44 4.38 21.99
CA ARG A 151 15.33 4.73 23.10
C ARG A 151 16.49 5.59 22.58
N PHE A 152 16.48 6.86 22.93
CA PHE A 152 17.59 7.78 22.68
C PHE A 152 18.54 7.84 23.87
N THR A 153 19.70 8.44 23.65
CA THR A 153 20.68 8.67 24.73
C THR A 153 20.16 9.62 25.82
N TRP A 154 19.21 10.49 25.46
CA TRP A 154 18.60 11.50 26.33
C TRP A 154 17.25 11.06 26.93
N GLY A 155 16.75 9.88 26.58
CA GLY A 155 15.49 9.35 27.09
C GLY A 155 14.79 8.41 26.12
N GLY A 156 13.83 7.64 26.61
CA GLY A 156 12.86 6.92 25.81
C GLY A 156 11.71 7.83 25.39
N VAL A 157 11.20 7.62 24.19
CA VAL A 157 10.00 8.27 23.68
C VAL A 157 9.05 7.19 23.19
N GLU A 158 7.81 7.22 23.69
CA GLU A 158 6.72 6.38 23.25
C GLU A 158 5.55 7.27 22.78
N LEU A 159 5.31 7.31 21.49
CA LEU A 159 4.28 8.11 20.83
C LEU A 159 3.07 7.24 20.46
N HIS A 160 1.91 7.63 20.97
CA HIS A 160 0.61 7.02 20.68
C HIS A 160 -0.21 7.97 19.83
N LEU A 161 -0.70 7.48 18.69
CA LEU A 161 -1.51 8.24 17.75
C LEU A 161 -2.82 7.49 17.49
N ASP A 162 -3.94 8.21 17.59
CA ASP A 162 -5.22 7.78 17.05
C ASP A 162 -5.43 8.48 15.71
N ILE A 163 -5.55 7.71 14.62
CA ILE A 163 -5.68 8.23 13.27
C ILE A 163 -7.09 7.94 12.75
N LYS A 164 -7.76 8.97 12.22
CA LYS A 164 -9.06 8.85 11.57
C LYS A 164 -9.10 9.67 10.29
N LYS A 165 -9.52 9.06 9.17
CA LYS A 165 -9.47 9.68 7.84
C LYS A 165 -8.09 10.27 7.51
N ALA A 166 -7.06 9.51 7.90
CA ALA A 166 -5.65 9.88 7.83
C ALA A 166 -5.27 11.21 8.53
N HIS A 167 -6.07 11.70 9.47
CA HIS A 167 -5.71 12.81 10.36
C HIS A 167 -5.48 12.28 11.78
N ILE A 168 -4.54 12.89 12.49
CA ILE A 168 -4.23 12.59 13.89
C ILE A 168 -5.31 13.24 14.75
N ILE A 169 -6.23 12.45 15.30
CA ILE A 169 -7.30 12.97 16.18
C ILE A 169 -6.90 13.00 17.64
N LYS A 170 -5.85 12.24 18.00
CA LYS A 170 -5.27 12.22 19.33
C LYS A 170 -3.80 11.86 19.23
N ALA A 171 -2.97 12.57 19.98
CA ALA A 171 -1.56 12.27 20.15
C ALA A 171 -1.23 12.23 21.64
N LYS A 172 -0.35 11.31 22.05
CA LYS A 172 0.19 11.26 23.41
C LYS A 172 1.62 10.76 23.40
N ILE A 173 2.53 11.52 24.01
CA ILE A 173 3.91 11.09 24.25
C ILE A 173 4.08 10.68 25.70
N PHE A 174 4.73 9.54 25.92
CA PHE A 174 5.31 9.15 27.20
C PHE A 174 6.83 9.18 27.06
N THR A 175 7.50 9.79 28.03
CA THR A 175 8.96 9.94 27.99
C THR A 175 9.54 10.00 29.40
N ASP A 176 10.77 9.50 29.55
CA ASP A 176 11.62 9.71 30.73
C ASP A 176 12.73 10.75 30.47
N SER A 177 12.61 11.53 29.37
CA SER A 177 13.46 12.69 29.10
C SER A 177 13.44 13.67 30.28
N LEU A 178 14.60 14.22 30.60
CA LEU A 178 14.73 15.28 31.60
C LEU A 178 14.12 16.61 31.14
N ASN A 179 13.86 16.76 29.84
CA ASN A 179 13.26 17.96 29.23
C ASN A 179 11.99 17.56 28.47
N PRO A 180 10.82 17.45 29.14
CA PRO A 180 9.57 17.03 28.50
C PRO A 180 8.89 18.16 27.71
N ASP A 181 9.09 19.44 28.06
CA ASP A 181 8.36 20.58 27.49
C ASP A 181 8.33 20.63 25.94
N PRO A 182 9.44 20.40 25.20
CA PRO A 182 9.39 20.38 23.74
C PRO A 182 8.51 19.25 23.18
N LEU A 183 8.49 18.10 23.87
CA LEU A 183 7.72 16.93 23.46
C LEU A 183 6.22 17.12 23.76
N GLU A 184 5.88 17.83 24.83
CA GLU A 184 4.50 18.22 25.14
C GLU A 184 3.96 19.19 24.08
N MET A 185 4.71 20.25 23.75
CA MET A 185 4.33 21.19 22.66
C MET A 185 4.15 20.46 21.33
N LEU A 186 5.08 19.59 20.98
CA LEU A 186 4.98 18.78 19.76
C LEU A 186 3.74 17.90 19.76
N THR A 187 3.39 17.29 20.91
CA THR A 187 2.20 16.43 21.03
C THR A 187 0.92 17.21 20.76
N GLU A 188 0.78 18.41 21.32
CA GLU A 188 -0.38 19.28 21.09
C GLU A 188 -0.47 19.72 19.62
N ALA A 189 0.66 20.12 19.03
CA ALA A 189 0.73 20.58 17.65
C ALA A 189 0.40 19.48 16.61
N LEU A 190 0.55 18.20 16.97
CA LEU A 190 0.20 17.07 16.10
C LEU A 190 -1.31 16.84 15.96
N ILE A 191 -2.12 17.32 16.92
CA ILE A 191 -3.58 17.11 16.89
C ILE A 191 -4.18 17.87 15.70
N ASP A 192 -5.16 17.23 15.04
CA ASP A 192 -5.85 17.67 13.83
C ASP A 192 -4.95 17.84 12.59
N GLN A 193 -3.71 17.34 12.64
CA GLN A 193 -2.81 17.39 11.50
C GLN A 193 -2.91 16.12 10.62
N PRO A 194 -2.62 16.22 9.31
CA PRO A 194 -2.55 15.05 8.44
C PRO A 194 -1.41 14.12 8.88
N TYR A 195 -1.69 12.82 8.96
CA TYR A 195 -0.72 11.78 9.28
C TYR A 195 0.21 11.51 8.08
N LYS A 196 1.24 12.36 7.92
CA LYS A 196 2.24 12.31 6.84
C LYS A 196 3.60 12.79 7.35
N ILE A 197 4.69 12.26 6.79
CA ILE A 197 6.07 12.60 7.19
C ILE A 197 6.32 14.12 7.13
N SER A 198 5.83 14.81 6.10
CA SER A 198 6.02 16.25 5.96
C SER A 198 5.36 17.08 7.07
N THR A 199 4.26 16.58 7.65
CA THR A 199 3.64 17.19 8.84
C THR A 199 4.56 17.07 10.05
N PHE A 200 5.05 15.86 10.35
CA PHE A 200 5.96 15.64 11.48
C PHE A 200 7.21 16.51 11.35
N ASN A 201 7.82 16.55 10.16
CA ASN A 201 9.02 17.35 9.93
C ASN A 201 8.77 18.84 10.15
N LYS A 202 7.64 19.36 9.67
CA LYS A 202 7.26 20.76 9.88
C LYS A 202 7.12 21.09 11.37
N ILE A 203 6.34 20.30 12.10
CA ILE A 203 6.05 20.56 13.53
C ILE A 203 7.30 20.43 14.39
N ILE A 204 8.16 19.45 14.10
CA ILE A 204 9.42 19.27 14.81
C ILE A 204 10.34 20.48 14.59
N ASN A 205 10.41 21.00 13.37
CA ASN A 205 11.21 22.20 13.08
C ASN A 205 10.67 23.42 13.83
N GLU A 206 9.35 23.65 13.81
CA GLU A 206 8.70 24.74 14.57
C GLU A 206 8.95 24.60 16.09
N THR A 207 8.94 23.37 16.60
CA THR A 207 9.27 23.08 18.01
C THR A 207 10.75 23.36 18.31
N ALA A 208 11.66 23.01 17.40
CA ALA A 208 13.09 23.24 17.56
C ALA A 208 13.44 24.74 17.56
N GLU A 209 12.71 25.55 16.80
CA GLU A 209 12.81 27.01 16.85
C GLU A 209 12.36 27.58 18.21
N ALA A 210 11.28 27.03 18.79
CA ALA A 210 10.81 27.41 20.12
C ALA A 210 11.72 26.93 21.27
N PHE A 211 12.42 25.81 21.08
CA PHE A 211 13.33 25.20 22.04
C PHE A 211 14.76 25.00 21.48
N PRO A 212 15.53 26.06 21.22
CA PRO A 212 16.85 25.95 20.59
C PRO A 212 17.86 25.09 21.37
N LYS A 213 17.70 25.00 22.70
CA LYS A 213 18.55 24.17 23.57
C LYS A 213 18.36 22.67 23.34
N ASN A 214 17.23 22.26 22.78
CA ASN A 214 16.85 20.86 22.52
C ASN A 214 16.88 20.52 21.03
N ALA A 215 17.47 21.38 20.19
CA ALA A 215 17.47 21.22 18.74
C ALA A 215 18.13 19.90 18.29
N LYS A 216 19.14 19.42 19.03
CA LYS A 216 19.82 18.16 18.71
C LYS A 216 18.90 16.96 18.97
N GLU A 217 18.26 16.91 20.13
CA GLU A 217 17.32 15.86 20.50
C GLU A 217 16.13 15.82 19.53
N LEU A 218 15.60 16.98 19.15
CA LEU A 218 14.52 17.10 18.17
C LEU A 218 14.93 16.67 16.76
N ALA A 219 16.18 16.92 16.36
CA ALA A 219 16.71 16.41 15.08
C ALA A 219 16.83 14.88 15.08
N GLU A 220 17.29 14.27 16.17
CA GLU A 220 17.33 12.80 16.32
C GLU A 220 15.90 12.21 16.27
N LEU A 221 14.95 12.85 16.95
CA LEU A 221 13.53 12.48 16.92
C LEU A 221 12.95 12.56 15.50
N GLN A 222 13.30 13.59 14.72
CA GLN A 222 12.84 13.77 13.34
C GLN A 222 13.33 12.64 12.42
N VAL A 223 14.61 12.28 12.52
CA VAL A 223 15.20 11.18 11.74
C VAL A 223 14.50 9.87 12.05
N TRP A 224 14.27 9.60 13.34
CA TRP A 224 13.56 8.41 13.77
C TRP A 224 12.11 8.38 13.25
N LEU A 225 11.32 9.44 13.49
CA LEU A 225 9.90 9.49 13.06
C LEU A 225 9.75 9.40 11.54
N THR A 226 10.66 9.97 10.77
CA THR A 226 10.67 9.84 9.30
C THR A 226 10.79 8.38 8.88
N THR A 227 11.61 7.60 9.59
CA THR A 227 11.82 6.18 9.30
C THR A 227 10.68 5.31 9.84
N ALA A 228 10.12 5.68 10.99
CA ALA A 228 9.13 4.88 11.71
C ALA A 228 7.71 5.02 11.14
N VAL A 229 7.41 6.15 10.49
CA VAL A 229 6.11 6.45 9.84
C VAL A 229 6.08 6.05 8.35
N ALA A 230 7.25 5.91 7.71
CA ALA A 230 7.40 5.48 6.31
C ALA A 230 7.00 4.01 6.10
#